data_AF-A0A6L2PCI7-F1
#
_entry.id   AF-A0A6L2PCI7-F1
#
_cell.length_a   1.000
_cell.length_b   1.000
_cell.length_c   1.000
_cell.angle_alpha   90.00
_cell.angle_beta   90.00
_cell.angle_gamma   90.00
#
_symmetry.space_group_name_H-M   'P 1'
#
loop_
_entity.id
_entity.type
_entity.pdbx_description
1 polymer ?
#
loop_
_entity_poly.entity_id
_entity_poly.type
_entity_poly.pdbx_seq_one_letter_code
_entity_poly.pdbx_strand_id
1 'polypeptide(L)' 'MSDLFKSAIGYFSSSNTSGAENEFIGQTVEVGNVKLRVKKVIAEGGFAFVFMAQDPNTGKYFALK' A
#
# COMPACT_ATOMS: atom_id res chain seq x y z
N MET A 1 -4.08 -23.91 -23.45
CA MET A 1 -2.97 -23.31 -22.66
C MET A 1 -3.19 -21.80 -22.50
N SER A 2 -4.28 -21.40 -21.85
CA SER A 2 -4.68 -19.98 -21.67
C SER A 2 -4.34 -19.45 -20.27
N ASP A 3 -3.67 -20.26 -19.44
CA ASP A 3 -3.49 -20.02 -18.01
C ASP A 3 -2.21 -19.22 -17.68
N LEU A 4 -1.28 -19.10 -18.64
CA LEU A 4 -0.09 -18.26 -18.51
C LEU A 4 -0.41 -16.76 -18.64
N PHE A 5 -1.39 -16.37 -19.45
CA PHE A 5 -1.78 -14.96 -19.63
C PHE A 5 -2.59 -14.40 -18.46
N LYS A 6 -3.26 -15.25 -17.67
CA LYS A 6 -4.00 -14.84 -16.47
C LYS A 6 -3.10 -14.55 -15.26
N SER A 7 -1.91 -15.16 -15.20
CA SER A 7 -1.04 -15.05 -14.02
C SER A 7 -0.21 -13.75 -13.97
N ALA A 8 0.07 -13.12 -15.12
CA ALA A 8 0.84 -11.86 -15.15
C ALA A 8 -0.04 -10.59 -15.11
N ILE A 9 -1.31 -10.68 -15.53
CA ILE A 9 -2.21 -9.50 -15.55
C ILE A 9 -2.72 -9.11 -14.15
N GLY A 10 -2.70 -10.05 -13.19
CA GLY A 10 -2.99 -9.76 -11.78
C GLY A 10 -1.89 -8.92 -11.11
N TYR A 11 -0.64 -9.00 -11.60
CA TYR A 11 0.48 -8.18 -11.11
C TYR A 11 0.48 -6.78 -11.74
N PHE A 12 0.11 -6.69 -13.03
CA PHE A 12 0.08 -5.43 -13.77
C PHE A 12 -1.19 -4.58 -13.58
N SER A 13 -2.27 -5.13 -13.03
CA SER A 13 -3.45 -4.31 -12.64
C SER A 13 -3.18 -3.40 -11.41
N SER A 14 -1.99 -3.45 -10.81
CA SER A 14 -1.54 -2.41 -9.86
C SER A 14 -0.81 -1.25 -10.53
N SER A 15 -0.50 -1.35 -11.82
CA SER A 15 0.34 -0.38 -12.53
C SER A 15 -0.43 0.29 -13.66
N ASN A 16 -1.41 1.10 -13.29
CA ASN A 16 -1.90 2.19 -14.13
C ASN A 16 -2.26 3.34 -13.21
N THR A 17 -1.40 4.35 -13.09
CA THR A 17 -1.55 5.69 -13.69
C THR A 17 -0.71 6.69 -12.86
N SER A 18 0.32 7.25 -13.50
CA SER A 18 0.77 8.64 -13.31
C SER A 18 1.24 9.12 -11.93
N GLY A 19 2.53 9.42 -11.83
CA GLY A 19 3.05 10.32 -10.80
C GLY A 19 3.98 9.60 -9.84
N ALA A 20 5.21 10.09 -9.74
CA ALA A 20 6.18 9.71 -8.73
C ALA A 20 5.72 10.22 -7.34
N GLU A 21 4.59 9.72 -6.83
CA GLU A 21 4.03 10.08 -5.54
C GLU A 21 3.76 8.83 -4.71
N ASN A 22 4.85 8.30 -4.13
CA ASN A 22 4.87 7.26 -3.10
C ASN A 22 4.05 5.99 -3.42
N GLU A 23 4.73 5.02 -4.04
CA GLU A 23 4.22 3.68 -4.41
C GLU A 23 3.55 2.89 -3.26
N PHE A 24 3.77 3.31 -2.00
CA PHE A 24 3.14 2.74 -0.81
C PHE A 24 1.74 3.29 -0.49
N ILE A 25 1.35 4.45 -1.02
CA ILE A 25 0.04 5.06 -0.74
C ILE A 25 -1.06 4.23 -1.43
N GLY A 26 -2.09 3.86 -0.67
CA GLY A 26 -3.20 3.04 -1.15
C GLY A 26 -2.98 1.53 -0.99
N GLN A 27 -1.74 1.10 -0.73
CA GLN A 27 -1.44 -0.30 -0.42
C GLN A 27 -2.02 -0.71 0.93
N THR A 28 -2.26 -2.01 1.08
CA THR A 28 -2.72 -2.60 2.33
C THR A 28 -1.62 -3.50 2.89
N VAL A 29 -1.16 -3.18 4.09
CA VAL A 29 -0.11 -3.89 4.82
C VAL A 29 -0.75 -4.68 5.94
N GLU A 30 -0.37 -5.94 6.08
CA GLU A 30 -0.88 -6.82 7.14
C GLU A 30 0.21 -7.03 8.18
N VAL A 31 -0.08 -6.65 9.42
CA VAL A 31 0.85 -6.74 10.56
C VAL A 31 0.16 -7.55 11.66
N GLY A 32 0.55 -8.82 11.78
CA GLY A 32 -0.11 -9.76 12.68
C GLY A 32 -1.57 -9.95 12.29
N ASN A 33 -2.50 -9.62 13.20
CA ASN A 33 -3.95 -9.70 12.95
C ASN A 33 -4.57 -8.37 12.49
N VAL A 34 -3.75 -7.35 12.18
CA VAL A 34 -4.24 -6.01 11.80
C VAL A 34 -3.94 -5.75 10.34
N LYS A 35 -4.98 -5.40 9.59
CA LYS A 35 -4.89 -5.01 8.19
C LYS A 35 -4.93 -3.48 8.10
N LEU A 36 -3.86 -2.86 7.63
CA LEU A 36 -3.68 -1.40 7.61
C LEU A 36 -3.60 -0.90 6.18
N ARG A 37 -4.48 0.03 5.81
CA ARG A 37 -4.43 0.70 4.50
C ARG A 37 -3.63 1.99 4.61
N VAL A 38 -2.55 2.10 3.87
CA VAL A 38 -1.72 3.29 3.80
C VAL A 38 -2.48 4.41 3.09
N LYS A 39 -2.59 5.58 3.73
CA LYS A 39 -3.38 6.72 3.24
C LYS A 39 -2.52 7.84 2.69
N LYS A 40 -1.45 8.19 3.39
CA LYS A 40 -0.55 9.29 3.02
C LYS A 40 0.77 9.19 3.77
N VAL A 41 1.80 9.86 3.27
CA VAL A 41 3.05 10.12 4.01
C VAL A 41 2.80 11.23 5.02
N ILE A 42 3.34 11.09 6.22
CA ILE A 42 3.28 12.10 7.29
C ILE A 42 4.65 12.60 7.72
N ALA A 43 5.72 11.86 7.44
CA ALA A 43 7.08 12.34 7.60
C ALA A 43 8.02 11.66 6.61
N GLU A 44 9.02 12.40 6.15
CA GLU A 44 10.11 11.90 5.32
C GLU A 44 11.41 12.10 6.10
N GLY A 45 12.27 11.09 6.10
CA GLY A 45 13.57 11.15 6.74
C GLY A 45 14.63 10.49 5.88
N GLY A 46 15.90 10.80 6.11
CA GLY A 46 17.02 10.27 5.32
C GLY A 46 17.18 8.74 5.38
N PHE A 47 16.49 8.06 6.30
CA PHE A 47 16.54 6.61 6.47
C PHE A 47 15.19 5.90 6.32
N ALA A 48 14.07 6.60 6.51
CA ALA A 48 12.74 6.00 6.51
C ALA A 48 11.65 7.03 6.23
N PHE A 49 10.52 6.56 5.72
CA PHE A 49 9.29 7.32 5.54
C PHE A 49 8.28 6.88 6.59
N VAL A 50 7.56 7.84 7.17
CA VAL A 50 6.46 7.53 8.06
C VAL A 50 5.15 7.78 7.32
N PHE A 51 4.31 6.76 7.25
CA PHE A 51 3.01 6.81 6.64
C PHE A 51 1.89 6.79 7.68
N MET A 52 0.81 7.49 7.39
CA MET A 52 -0.46 7.33 8.07
C MET A 52 -1.21 6.18 7.44
N ALA A 53 -1.46 5.13 8.21
CA ALA A 53 -2.29 4.01 7.82
C ALA A 53 -3.57 3.98 8.64
N GLN A 54 -4.62 3.39 8.08
CA GLN A 54 -5.91 3.24 8.73
C GLN A 54 -6.35 1.78 8.69
N ASP A 55 -6.80 1.25 9.82
CA ASP A 55 -7.49 -0.03 9.84
C ASP A 55 -8.90 0.15 9.25
N PRO A 56 -9.25 -0.52 8.14
CA PRO A 56 -10.57 -0.38 7.53
C PRO A 56 -11.70 -0.99 8.38
N ASN A 57 -11.38 -1.87 9.33
CA ASN A 57 -12.37 -2.53 10.19
C ASN A 57 -12.71 -1.67 11.41
N THR A 58 -11.69 -1.12 12.07
CA THR A 58 -11.87 -0.33 13.31
C THR A 58 -11.88 1.18 13.08
N GLY A 59 -11.45 1.64 11.90
CA GLY A 59 -11.32 3.06 11.57
C GLY A 59 -10.15 3.77 12.27
N LYS A 60 -9.41 3.07 13.13
CA LYS A 60 -8.26 3.62 13.87
C LYS A 60 -7.11 3.96 12.94
N TYR A 61 -6.42 5.05 13.26
CA TYR A 61 -5.24 5.50 12.54
C TYR A 61 -3.96 5.05 13.24
N PHE A 62 -2.97 4.68 12.45
CA PHE A 62 -1.66 4.20 12.88
C PHE A 62 -0.57 4.92 12.09
N ALA A 63 0.61 5.03 12.70
CA ALA A 63 1.82 5.47 12.03
C ALA A 63 2.67 4.25 11.69
N LEU A 64 2.98 4.08 10.40
CA LEU A 64 3.86 3.05 9.88
C LEU A 64 5.19 3.70 9.51
N LYS A 65 6.30 3.26 10.08
CA LYS A 65 7.66 3.73 9.78
C LYS A 65 8.44 2.63 9.07
#